data_AF-A0A3M6T6M9-F1
#
_entry.id   AF-A0A3M6T6M9-F1
#
_cell.length_a   1.000
_cell.length_b   1.000
_cell.length_c   1.000
_cell.angle_alpha   90.00
_cell.angle_beta   90.00
_cell.angle_gamma   90.00
#
_symmetry.space_group_name_H-M   'P 1'
#
loop_
_entity.id
_entity.type
_entity.pdbx_description
1 polymer ?
#
loop_
_entity_poly.entity_id
_entity_poly.type
_entity_poly.pdbx_seq_one_letter_code
_entity_poly.pdbx_strand_id
1 'polypeptide(L)'
;MMKITFPLALLLQILFLSAVFQLINGQGGSCEQTSNTTRSQICLTGVCDLQCGNTADYSQCDQVCVVEPCSNISCNSSSCYQRCLSGKCNSVECSGDDCTQTCLRNCSLVNCTATSKCTQHCEKGNCGLLASGADVVQNCAENCSHVECKADNCKQGCEGEGCGLECSKGTKDCTQSCKGPCKIQCEASKCESNCIGGSCNLECMNSDSESCQQTCAQGACDIKCTAKECKSECLGGNCANFNCTTDQGDCSQVCEKNCTNMRCKAKECQQTCTKGHCKMHCETGSDMCVMSCPGGNCLLDCNGSKCKRDCKGGHCEETGTGVEVKDPKADAKGLVVTYLSFLLPVMSAYVLSGH
;
A
#
# COMPACT_ATOMS: atom_id res chain seq x y z
N MET A 1 14.94 38.63 -27.08
CA MET A 1 15.25 39.52 -25.94
C MET A 1 14.78 38.83 -24.67
N MET A 2 15.74 38.43 -23.84
CA MET A 2 15.60 37.56 -22.67
C MET A 2 15.29 38.44 -21.44
N LYS A 3 14.29 38.05 -20.63
CA LYS A 3 14.00 38.68 -19.34
C LYS A 3 13.95 37.61 -18.25
N ILE A 4 14.99 37.57 -17.43
CA ILE A 4 14.96 37.07 -16.06
C ILE A 4 15.79 38.07 -15.25
N THR A 5 15.26 38.54 -14.12
CA THR A 5 15.97 38.56 -12.82
C THR A 5 15.11 39.25 -11.75
N PHE A 6 14.31 38.43 -11.05
CA PHE A 6 13.93 38.64 -9.66
C PHE A 6 14.77 37.67 -8.82
N PRO A 7 15.83 38.13 -8.12
CA PRO A 7 16.23 37.42 -6.91
C PRO A 7 16.85 38.27 -5.78
N LEU A 8 16.81 39.61 -5.80
CA LEU A 8 17.50 40.40 -4.77
C LEU A 8 16.63 40.78 -3.56
N ALA A 9 15.32 41.00 -3.76
CA ALA A 9 14.44 41.45 -2.69
C ALA A 9 14.08 40.33 -1.69
N LEU A 10 13.95 39.09 -2.16
CA LEU A 10 13.65 37.93 -1.31
C LEU A 10 14.87 37.52 -0.45
N LEU A 11 16.09 37.66 -1.01
CA LEU A 11 17.32 37.41 -0.26
C LEU A 11 17.52 38.42 0.89
N LEU A 12 17.16 39.69 0.67
CA LEU A 12 17.23 40.71 1.73
C LEU A 12 16.21 40.47 2.85
N GLN A 13 15.01 39.97 2.54
CA GLN A 13 14.01 39.65 3.56
C GLN A 13 14.42 38.45 4.43
N ILE A 14 15.12 37.47 3.85
CA ILE A 14 15.68 36.33 4.59
C ILE A 14 16.85 36.80 5.49
N LEU A 15 17.70 37.70 5.00
CA LEU A 15 18.81 38.27 5.79
C LEU A 15 18.31 39.13 6.96
N PHE A 16 17.26 39.93 6.79
CA PHE A 16 16.69 40.72 7.89
C PHE A 16 16.01 39.87 8.98
N LEU A 17 15.42 38.73 8.64
CA LEU A 17 14.90 37.77 9.63
C LEU A 17 16.05 37.09 10.41
N SER A 18 17.18 36.82 9.77
CA SER A 18 18.36 36.26 10.45
C SER A 18 19.04 37.25 11.41
N ALA A 19 18.98 38.56 11.14
CA ALA A 19 19.62 39.58 11.97
C ALA A 19 18.82 39.94 13.24
N VAL A 20 17.49 39.88 13.20
CA VAL A 20 16.65 40.16 14.39
C VAL A 20 16.63 38.97 15.36
N PHE A 21 16.89 37.75 14.89
CA PHE A 21 16.97 36.55 15.74
C PHE A 21 18.33 36.37 16.45
N GLN A 22 19.36 37.13 16.09
CA GLN A 22 20.70 37.04 16.69
C GLN A 22 20.82 37.71 18.08
N LEU A 23 19.73 38.26 18.62
CA LEU A 23 19.75 39.05 19.87
C LEU A 23 18.99 38.42 21.05
N ILE A 24 18.55 37.16 20.93
CA ILE A 24 18.00 36.40 22.05
C ILE A 24 19.01 35.29 22.37
N ASN A 25 19.77 35.50 23.44
CA ASN A 25 20.79 34.60 24.01
C ASN A 25 20.72 33.13 23.56
N GLY A 26 21.73 32.69 22.82
CA GLY A 26 21.95 31.29 22.51
C GLY A 26 23.29 31.04 21.83
N GLN A 27 24.36 30.84 22.60
CA GLN A 27 25.41 29.93 22.15
C GLN A 27 24.79 28.53 22.09
N GLY A 28 24.29 28.09 20.94
CA GLY A 28 23.70 26.77 20.83
C GLY A 28 23.16 26.50 19.44
N GLY A 29 23.60 25.41 18.80
CA GLY A 29 23.14 25.00 17.47
C GLY A 29 21.69 24.52 17.39
N SER A 30 20.87 24.81 18.40
CA SER A 30 19.49 24.38 18.56
C SER A 30 18.66 25.50 19.17
N CYS A 31 17.39 25.61 18.74
CA CYS A 31 16.40 26.50 19.34
C CYS A 31 15.34 25.66 20.04
N GLU A 32 14.99 26.06 21.26
CA GLU A 32 13.94 25.41 22.04
C GLU A 32 13.02 26.47 22.66
N GLN A 33 11.71 26.24 22.57
CA GLN A 33 10.69 27.12 23.15
C GLN A 33 9.49 26.28 23.60
N THR A 34 8.94 26.63 24.77
CA THR A 34 7.61 26.15 25.19
C THR A 34 6.62 27.30 25.09
N SER A 35 5.48 27.08 24.44
CA SER A 35 4.39 28.03 24.34
C SER A 35 3.05 27.31 24.50
N ASN A 36 2.21 27.78 25.41
CA ASN A 36 0.98 27.10 25.82
C ASN A 36 1.28 25.64 26.18
N THR A 37 0.66 24.69 25.50
CA THR A 37 0.80 23.25 25.71
C THR A 37 1.77 22.58 24.74
N THR A 38 2.59 23.35 24.02
CA THR A 38 3.47 22.85 22.96
C THR A 38 4.94 23.19 23.27
N ARG A 39 5.80 22.18 23.18
CA ARG A 39 7.26 22.32 23.19
C ARG A 39 7.80 22.17 21.78
N SER A 40 8.47 23.21 21.30
CA SER A 40 9.08 23.27 19.97
C SER A 40 10.60 23.16 20.09
N GLN A 41 11.19 22.27 19.30
CA GLN A 41 12.63 22.03 19.21
C GLN A 41 13.08 22.06 17.75
N ILE A 42 14.04 22.92 17.43
CA ILE A 42 14.55 23.08 16.06
C ILE A 42 16.07 22.95 16.07
N CYS A 43 16.59 21.94 15.38
CA CYS A 43 18.03 21.78 15.17
C CYS A 43 18.50 22.59 13.96
N LEU A 44 19.35 23.61 14.19
CA LEU A 44 19.81 24.55 13.16
C LEU A 44 21.28 24.38 12.76
N THR A 45 22.15 23.87 13.64
CA THR A 45 23.57 23.56 13.35
C THR A 45 24.11 22.48 14.29
N GLY A 46 25.17 21.78 13.87
CA GLY A 46 25.81 20.74 14.69
C GLY A 46 25.05 19.41 14.71
N VAL A 47 25.36 18.58 15.71
CA VAL A 47 24.67 17.30 15.94
C VAL A 47 23.64 17.51 17.04
N CYS A 48 22.36 17.34 16.73
CA CYS A 48 21.29 17.43 17.70
C CYS A 48 20.70 16.06 18.02
N ASP A 49 20.32 15.91 19.28
CA ASP A 49 19.46 14.84 19.77
C ASP A 49 18.18 15.50 20.31
N LEU A 50 17.09 15.38 19.56
CA LEU A 50 15.83 16.07 19.88
C LEU A 50 14.96 15.12 20.72
N GLN A 51 14.76 15.44 21.99
CA GLN A 51 13.96 14.63 22.90
C GLN A 51 12.82 15.46 23.50
N CYS A 52 11.59 14.98 23.35
CA CYS A 52 10.41 15.67 23.86
C CYS A 52 9.42 14.68 24.49
N GLY A 53 8.89 15.02 25.65
CA GLY A 53 8.04 14.12 26.40
C GLY A 53 7.05 14.78 27.32
N ASN A 54 6.01 14.06 27.70
CA ASN A 54 4.89 14.63 28.45
C ASN A 54 5.35 15.22 29.79
N THR A 55 4.96 16.47 30.07
CA THR A 55 5.19 17.13 31.37
C THR A 55 3.95 17.88 31.80
N ALA A 56 3.93 18.41 33.03
CA ALA A 56 2.82 19.24 33.51
C ALA A 56 2.60 20.50 32.64
N ASP A 57 3.63 20.96 31.94
CA ASP A 57 3.62 22.24 31.23
C ASP A 57 3.23 22.11 29.75
N TYR A 58 3.33 20.91 29.17
CA TYR A 58 3.00 20.70 27.76
C TYR A 58 2.67 19.22 27.45
N SER A 59 1.74 19.03 26.51
CA SER A 59 1.28 17.73 26.01
C SER A 59 1.52 17.53 24.51
N GLN A 60 2.12 18.52 23.85
CA GLN A 60 2.44 18.50 22.44
C GLN A 60 3.92 18.78 22.20
N CYS A 61 4.48 18.10 21.21
CA CYS A 61 5.86 18.26 20.78
C CYS A 61 5.91 18.58 19.29
N ASP A 62 6.67 19.61 18.92
CA ASP A 62 7.02 19.92 17.54
C ASP A 62 8.54 19.92 17.37
N GLN A 63 9.07 18.92 16.68
CA GLN A 63 10.50 18.69 16.52
C GLN A 63 10.87 18.76 15.04
N VAL A 64 11.81 19.65 14.70
CA VAL A 64 12.26 19.86 13.32
C VAL A 64 13.77 19.80 13.24
N CYS A 65 14.26 19.00 12.30
CA CYS A 65 15.68 18.92 11.99
C CYS A 65 15.94 19.41 10.56
N VAL A 66 16.74 20.47 10.43
CA VAL A 66 17.07 21.09 9.13
C VAL A 66 18.54 20.98 8.74
N VAL A 67 19.38 20.37 9.58
CA VAL A 67 20.80 20.11 9.29
C VAL A 67 21.15 18.63 9.17
N GLU A 68 22.23 18.34 8.44
CA GLU A 68 22.88 17.02 8.40
C GLU A 68 24.21 17.07 9.20
N PRO A 69 24.53 16.06 10.02
CA PRO A 69 23.69 14.89 10.35
C PRO A 69 22.67 15.21 11.44
N CYS A 70 21.47 14.65 11.29
CA CYS A 70 20.50 14.60 12.36
C CYS A 70 20.55 13.19 12.97
N SER A 71 20.95 13.06 14.22
CA SER A 71 21.09 11.72 14.81
C SER A 71 19.72 11.13 15.10
N ASN A 72 19.08 11.59 16.17
CA ASN A 72 17.84 11.01 16.66
C ASN A 72 16.81 12.11 16.98
N ILE A 73 15.55 11.81 16.67
CA ILE A 73 14.38 12.60 17.05
C ILE A 73 13.45 11.65 17.81
N SER A 74 13.17 11.93 19.08
CA SER A 74 12.36 11.08 19.96
C SER A 74 11.24 11.87 20.63
N CYS A 75 10.03 11.29 20.62
CA CYS A 75 8.85 11.89 21.23
C CYS A 75 7.98 10.85 21.97
N ASN A 76 7.60 11.15 23.22
CA ASN A 76 6.64 10.36 24.01
C ASN A 76 5.57 11.23 24.67
N SER A 77 5.25 12.37 24.08
CA SER A 77 4.14 13.23 24.52
C SER A 77 2.81 12.80 23.88
N SER A 78 1.67 13.33 24.32
CA SER A 78 0.38 12.91 23.78
C SER A 78 0.26 13.17 22.27
N SER A 79 0.72 14.33 21.78
CA SER A 79 0.81 14.59 20.34
C SER A 79 2.23 14.96 19.91
N CYS A 80 2.73 14.28 18.87
CA CYS A 80 4.09 14.40 18.39
C CYS A 80 4.12 14.74 16.90
N TYR A 81 4.78 15.84 16.55
CA TYR A 81 5.04 16.25 15.18
C TYR A 81 6.56 16.26 14.95
N GLN A 82 7.07 15.37 14.11
CA GLN A 82 8.49 15.17 13.90
C GLN A 82 8.85 15.28 12.42
N ARG A 83 9.79 16.17 12.10
CA ARG A 83 10.17 16.46 10.70
C ARG A 83 11.68 16.40 10.52
N CYS A 84 12.14 15.41 9.76
CA CYS A 84 13.51 15.29 9.29
C CYS A 84 13.64 15.88 7.88
N LEU A 85 13.90 17.19 7.79
CA LEU A 85 13.89 17.93 6.52
C LEU A 85 15.23 17.89 5.79
N SER A 86 16.35 17.70 6.49
CA SER A 86 17.66 17.51 5.87
C SER A 86 17.77 16.13 5.19
N GLY A 87 17.08 15.14 5.75
CA GLY A 87 17.29 13.72 5.49
C GLY A 87 18.40 13.14 6.36
N LYS A 88 18.74 11.86 6.12
CA LYS A 88 19.78 11.12 6.86
C LYS A 88 19.58 11.08 8.37
N CYS A 89 18.33 11.08 8.83
CA CYS A 89 18.04 10.80 10.23
C CYS A 89 18.33 9.33 10.52
N ASN A 90 19.08 9.04 11.58
CA ASN A 90 19.31 7.65 11.97
C ASN A 90 18.02 7.05 12.53
N SER A 91 17.35 7.78 13.43
CA SER A 91 16.09 7.35 14.03
C SER A 91 15.12 8.49 14.22
N VAL A 92 13.85 8.27 13.87
CA VAL A 92 12.71 9.13 14.23
C VAL A 92 11.71 8.27 14.98
N GLU A 93 11.59 8.46 16.29
CA GLU A 93 10.84 7.59 17.21
C GLU A 93 9.68 8.34 17.84
N CYS A 94 8.50 7.72 17.82
CA CYS A 94 7.32 8.24 18.49
C CYS A 94 6.57 7.15 19.24
N SER A 95 6.32 7.39 20.53
CA SER A 95 5.54 6.52 21.42
C SER A 95 4.38 7.25 22.11
N GLY A 96 3.98 8.40 21.53
CA GLY A 96 2.84 9.19 21.97
C GLY A 96 1.48 8.56 21.62
N ASP A 97 0.40 9.30 21.86
CA ASP A 97 -0.94 8.86 21.47
C ASP A 97 -1.18 9.10 19.97
N ASP A 98 -0.81 10.29 19.51
CA ASP A 98 -0.90 10.74 18.11
C ASP A 98 0.48 11.13 17.57
N CYS A 99 0.95 10.39 16.57
CA CYS A 99 2.27 10.57 15.98
C CYS A 99 2.15 10.98 14.50
N THR A 100 2.81 12.08 14.13
CA THR A 100 3.03 12.47 12.72
C THR A 100 4.52 12.62 12.47
N GLN A 101 5.05 11.81 11.55
CA GLN A 101 6.48 11.74 11.25
C GLN A 101 6.70 11.95 9.75
N THR A 102 7.54 12.91 9.39
CA THR A 102 7.90 13.18 8.00
C THR A 102 9.40 13.09 7.83
N CYS A 103 9.84 12.28 6.85
CA CYS A 103 11.22 12.20 6.42
C CYS A 103 11.35 12.65 4.96
N LEU A 104 12.30 13.55 4.70
CA LEU A 104 12.59 13.95 3.31
C LEU A 104 13.25 12.81 2.52
N ARG A 105 14.31 12.20 3.06
CA ARG A 105 15.07 11.12 2.39
C ARG A 105 16.04 10.42 3.33
N ASN A 106 16.39 9.17 3.00
CA ASN A 106 17.47 8.42 3.63
C ASN A 106 17.34 8.31 5.17
N CYS A 107 16.12 8.19 5.71
CA CYS A 107 15.95 7.94 7.14
C CYS A 107 16.03 6.44 7.40
N SER A 108 17.04 6.02 8.15
CA SER A 108 17.28 4.59 8.38
C SER A 108 16.07 3.91 9.03
N LEU A 109 15.49 4.55 10.03
CA LEU A 109 14.29 4.07 10.72
C LEU A 109 13.37 5.24 11.13
N VAL A 110 12.10 5.14 10.75
CA VAL A 110 11.00 5.98 11.22
C VAL A 110 10.05 5.03 11.94
N ASN A 111 10.13 5.01 13.27
CA ASN A 111 9.43 4.07 14.13
C ASN A 111 8.31 4.78 14.91
N CYS A 112 7.14 4.16 14.92
CA CYS A 112 5.96 4.68 15.55
C CYS A 112 5.22 3.59 16.30
N THR A 113 5.09 3.76 17.61
CA THR A 113 4.35 2.86 18.50
C THR A 113 3.25 3.65 19.18
N ALA A 114 2.38 4.24 18.37
CA ALA A 114 1.34 5.14 18.84
C ALA A 114 0.18 4.36 19.48
N THR A 115 -0.43 4.87 20.54
CA THR A 115 -1.59 4.20 21.16
C THR A 115 -2.86 4.38 20.32
N SER A 116 -3.02 5.53 19.66
CA SER A 116 -4.19 5.86 18.84
C SER A 116 -3.84 5.92 17.36
N LYS A 117 -3.07 6.93 16.93
CA LYS A 117 -2.86 7.20 15.51
C LYS A 117 -1.40 7.39 15.16
N CYS A 118 -0.98 6.76 14.08
CA CYS A 118 0.30 7.03 13.45
C CYS A 118 0.14 7.49 12.00
N THR A 119 0.88 8.52 11.61
CA THR A 119 1.03 8.94 10.22
C THR A 119 2.51 9.13 9.89
N GLN A 120 3.01 8.35 8.94
CA GLN A 120 4.39 8.41 8.47
C GLN A 120 4.43 8.77 6.99
N HIS A 121 5.34 9.67 6.63
CA HIS A 121 5.52 10.10 5.24
C HIS A 121 7.00 10.13 4.87
N CYS A 122 7.35 9.51 3.73
CA CYS A 122 8.68 9.55 3.13
C CYS A 122 8.63 10.16 1.73
N GLU A 123 9.31 11.28 1.52
CA GLU A 123 9.17 12.09 0.30
C GLU A 123 10.06 11.67 -0.88
N LYS A 124 11.26 11.11 -0.64
CA LYS A 124 12.25 10.81 -1.69
C LYS A 124 13.02 9.50 -1.48
N GLY A 125 12.42 8.56 -0.75
CA GLY A 125 12.91 7.19 -0.62
C GLY A 125 14.03 6.94 0.38
N ASN A 126 14.47 5.68 0.40
CA ASN A 126 15.37 5.07 1.38
C ASN A 126 14.93 5.33 2.83
N CYS A 127 13.62 5.26 3.07
CA CYS A 127 13.06 5.31 4.42
C CYS A 127 12.59 3.93 4.84
N GLY A 128 12.94 3.52 6.07
CA GLY A 128 12.31 2.39 6.75
C GLY A 128 11.15 2.87 7.60
N LEU A 129 9.91 2.65 7.15
CA LEU A 129 8.69 3.03 7.87
C LEU A 129 8.18 1.82 8.66
N LEU A 130 8.17 1.93 9.99
CA LEU A 130 7.65 0.91 10.89
C LEU A 130 6.60 1.52 11.82
N ALA A 131 5.41 0.93 11.86
CA ALA A 131 4.33 1.43 12.70
C ALA A 131 3.49 0.34 13.36
N SER A 132 3.12 0.59 14.61
CA SER A 132 2.13 -0.15 15.39
C SER A 132 1.18 0.82 16.10
N GLY A 133 0.02 0.32 16.54
CA GLY A 133 -1.02 1.12 17.19
C GLY A 133 -2.43 0.68 16.79
N ALA A 134 -3.41 1.59 16.92
CA ALA A 134 -4.77 1.33 16.45
C ALA A 134 -4.92 1.68 14.96
N ASP A 135 -4.61 2.91 14.57
CA ASP A 135 -4.80 3.41 13.20
C ASP A 135 -3.48 3.94 12.60
N VAL A 136 -3.03 3.33 11.50
CA VAL A 136 -1.76 3.67 10.85
C VAL A 136 -1.97 4.09 9.39
N VAL A 137 -1.32 5.19 9.01
CA VAL A 137 -1.18 5.63 7.62
C VAL A 137 0.31 5.77 7.30
N GLN A 138 0.80 5.06 6.29
CA GLN A 138 2.19 5.14 5.82
C GLN A 138 2.22 5.45 4.33
N ASN A 139 2.83 6.55 3.96
CA ASN A 139 2.98 6.95 2.57
C ASN A 139 4.45 7.01 2.19
N CYS A 140 4.80 6.30 1.13
CA CYS A 140 6.10 6.32 0.50
C CYS A 140 5.99 6.94 -0.89
N ALA A 141 6.83 7.92 -1.19
CA ALA A 141 6.92 8.45 -2.54
C ALA A 141 7.50 7.41 -3.52
N GLU A 142 8.70 6.90 -3.25
CA GLU A 142 9.39 5.92 -4.10
C GLU A 142 10.56 5.29 -3.33
N ASN A 143 11.02 4.11 -3.73
CA ASN A 143 12.25 3.46 -3.25
C ASN A 143 12.39 3.38 -1.72
N CYS A 144 11.29 3.17 -0.98
CA CYS A 144 11.39 2.93 0.46
C CYS A 144 11.99 1.55 0.73
N SER A 145 12.93 1.49 1.68
CA SER A 145 13.63 0.25 2.01
C SER A 145 12.68 -0.79 2.60
N HIS A 146 11.71 -0.36 3.39
CA HIS A 146 10.70 -1.22 4.02
C HIS A 146 9.52 -0.38 4.53
N VAL A 147 8.28 -0.83 4.32
CA VAL A 147 7.06 -0.18 4.86
C VAL A 147 6.20 -1.24 5.55
N GLU A 148 6.25 -1.29 6.88
CA GLU A 148 5.62 -2.33 7.68
C GLU A 148 4.62 -1.76 8.68
N CYS A 149 3.44 -2.38 8.71
CA CYS A 149 2.36 -2.03 9.62
C CYS A 149 1.91 -3.23 10.46
N LYS A 150 1.84 -3.02 11.78
CA LYS A 150 1.41 -3.99 12.81
C LYS A 150 0.19 -3.51 13.60
N ALA A 151 -0.52 -2.51 13.09
CA ALA A 151 -1.68 -1.93 13.76
C ALA A 151 -2.96 -2.73 13.47
N ASP A 152 -4.04 -2.39 14.19
CA ASP A 152 -5.37 -2.93 13.91
C ASP A 152 -5.84 -2.54 12.49
N ASN A 153 -5.67 -1.27 12.13
CA ASN A 153 -6.02 -0.73 10.82
C ASN A 153 -4.79 -0.12 10.13
N CYS A 154 -4.47 -0.61 8.95
CA CYS A 154 -3.30 -0.21 8.18
C CYS A 154 -3.71 0.36 6.83
N LYS A 155 -3.19 1.55 6.49
CA LYS A 155 -3.26 2.13 5.14
C LYS A 155 -1.87 2.46 4.66
N GLN A 156 -1.44 1.80 3.58
CA GLN A 156 -0.11 1.98 3.01
C GLN A 156 -0.20 2.41 1.54
N GLY A 157 0.53 3.48 1.19
CA GLY A 157 0.59 4.02 -0.16
C GLY A 157 2.02 4.06 -0.69
N CYS A 158 2.19 3.71 -1.97
CA CYS A 158 3.39 3.93 -2.74
C CYS A 158 3.06 4.73 -4.01
N GLU A 159 3.57 5.96 -4.10
CA GLU A 159 3.24 6.88 -5.20
C GLU A 159 4.08 6.65 -6.47
N GLY A 160 5.21 5.97 -6.35
CA GLY A 160 6.16 5.68 -7.40
C GLY A 160 6.47 4.19 -7.46
N GLU A 161 7.74 3.83 -7.59
CA GLU A 161 8.21 2.45 -7.73
C GLU A 161 9.13 2.03 -6.57
N GLY A 162 9.44 0.73 -6.50
CA GLY A 162 10.47 0.22 -5.59
C GLY A 162 10.06 0.20 -4.12
N CYS A 163 8.75 0.13 -3.83
CA CYS A 163 8.23 -0.02 -2.48
C CYS A 163 7.95 -1.50 -2.16
N GLY A 164 8.28 -1.90 -0.93
CA GLY A 164 7.77 -3.12 -0.29
C GLY A 164 6.76 -2.75 0.80
N LEU A 165 5.47 -2.99 0.54
CA LEU A 165 4.38 -2.76 1.48
C LEU A 165 4.06 -4.06 2.22
N GLU A 166 4.06 -4.04 3.54
CA GLU A 166 3.82 -5.20 4.38
C GLU A 166 2.82 -4.91 5.52
N CYS A 167 1.79 -5.75 5.62
CA CYS A 167 0.87 -5.79 6.74
C CYS A 167 0.99 -7.14 7.45
N SER A 168 1.35 -7.11 8.73
CA SER A 168 1.63 -8.32 9.51
C SER A 168 0.38 -9.05 9.99
N LYS A 169 0.56 -10.34 10.36
CA LYS A 169 -0.47 -11.11 11.05
C LYS A 169 -0.93 -10.43 12.34
N GLY A 170 -2.25 -10.42 12.58
CA GLY A 170 -2.89 -9.78 13.73
C GLY A 170 -3.56 -8.44 13.39
N THR A 171 -3.18 -7.80 12.28
CA THR A 171 -3.92 -6.67 11.70
C THR A 171 -5.31 -7.10 11.29
N LYS A 172 -6.32 -6.27 11.58
CA LYS A 172 -7.73 -6.56 11.23
C LYS A 172 -8.00 -6.18 9.79
N ASP A 173 -7.70 -4.92 9.44
CA ASP A 173 -7.98 -4.35 8.13
C ASP A 173 -6.71 -3.72 7.55
N CYS A 174 -6.32 -4.14 6.36
CA CYS A 174 -5.17 -3.60 5.65
C CYS A 174 -5.53 -3.21 4.22
N THR A 175 -5.27 -1.95 3.88
CA THR A 175 -5.37 -1.43 2.51
C THR A 175 -4.00 -0.98 2.03
N GLN A 176 -3.57 -1.52 0.90
CA GLN A 176 -2.27 -1.25 0.28
C GLN A 176 -2.48 -0.79 -1.16
N SER A 177 -1.82 0.29 -1.57
CA SER A 177 -1.90 0.77 -2.95
C SER A 177 -0.55 1.21 -3.50
N CYS A 178 -0.30 0.87 -4.76
CA CYS A 178 0.87 1.29 -5.50
C CYS A 178 0.50 1.91 -6.84
N LYS A 179 1.18 3.00 -7.20
CA LYS A 179 1.07 3.64 -8.52
C LYS A 179 2.10 3.14 -9.54
N GLY A 180 3.26 2.65 -9.10
CA GLY A 180 4.26 1.98 -9.93
C GLY A 180 4.51 0.53 -9.51
N PRO A 181 5.54 -0.12 -10.10
CA PRO A 181 5.95 -1.47 -9.72
C PRO A 181 6.31 -1.56 -8.23
N CYS A 182 5.70 -2.51 -7.54
CA CYS A 182 5.91 -2.70 -6.11
C CYS A 182 5.68 -4.15 -5.68
N LYS A 183 6.09 -4.44 -4.45
CA LYS A 183 5.75 -5.68 -3.75
C LYS A 183 4.73 -5.36 -2.66
N ILE A 184 3.62 -6.09 -2.65
CA ILE A 184 2.57 -5.99 -1.64
C ILE A 184 2.44 -7.34 -0.95
N GLN A 185 2.61 -7.36 0.37
CA GLN A 185 2.41 -8.52 1.22
C GLN A 185 1.38 -8.20 2.31
N CYS A 186 0.33 -9.02 2.39
CA CYS A 186 -0.73 -8.85 3.37
C CYS A 186 -1.00 -10.16 4.12
N GLU A 187 -0.93 -10.07 5.45
CA GLU A 187 -1.28 -11.14 6.39
C GLU A 187 -2.43 -10.74 7.34
N ALA A 188 -3.07 -9.60 7.11
CA ALA A 188 -4.21 -9.13 7.89
C ALA A 188 -5.44 -10.03 7.72
N SER A 189 -6.41 -9.94 8.63
CA SER A 189 -7.68 -10.67 8.51
C SER A 189 -8.44 -10.29 7.24
N LYS A 190 -8.42 -9.01 6.88
CA LYS A 190 -8.99 -8.47 5.65
C LYS A 190 -7.94 -7.65 4.90
N CYS A 191 -7.72 -8.02 3.65
CA CYS A 191 -6.70 -7.43 2.80
C CYS A 191 -7.32 -6.82 1.55
N GLU A 192 -6.94 -5.59 1.23
CA GLU A 192 -7.22 -4.95 -0.05
C GLU A 192 -5.91 -4.42 -0.65
N SER A 193 -5.48 -5.00 -1.77
CA SER A 193 -4.22 -4.65 -2.44
C SER A 193 -4.49 -4.16 -3.86
N ASN A 194 -4.12 -2.92 -4.16
CA ASN A 194 -4.38 -2.28 -5.45
C ASN A 194 -3.09 -1.82 -6.12
N CYS A 195 -2.71 -2.49 -7.21
CA CYS A 195 -1.60 -2.09 -8.09
C CYS A 195 -2.14 -1.39 -9.35
N ILE A 196 -1.87 -0.09 -9.46
CA ILE A 196 -2.30 0.73 -10.58
C ILE A 196 -1.27 0.67 -11.72
N GLY A 197 0.04 0.68 -11.42
CA GLY A 197 1.11 0.79 -12.41
C GLY A 197 1.40 -0.46 -13.25
N GLY A 198 0.95 -1.64 -12.78
CA GLY A 198 1.34 -2.93 -13.36
C GLY A 198 2.68 -3.43 -12.82
N SER A 199 3.07 -4.64 -13.22
CA SER A 199 4.34 -5.27 -12.79
C SER A 199 4.53 -5.37 -11.28
N CYS A 200 3.43 -5.52 -10.54
CA CYS A 200 3.48 -5.72 -9.09
C CYS A 200 3.48 -7.20 -8.72
N ASN A 201 4.04 -7.51 -7.55
CA ASN A 201 3.82 -8.79 -6.89
C ASN A 201 2.81 -8.59 -5.75
N LEU A 202 1.64 -9.21 -5.88
CA LEU A 202 0.53 -9.13 -4.92
C LEU A 202 0.41 -10.45 -4.16
N GLU A 203 0.72 -10.44 -2.88
CA GLU A 203 0.77 -11.63 -2.04
C GLU A 203 -0.15 -11.51 -0.82
N CYS A 204 -1.13 -12.39 -0.74
CA CYS A 204 -1.96 -12.62 0.43
C CYS A 204 -1.67 -14.00 1.00
N MET A 205 -0.82 -14.07 2.04
CA MET A 205 -0.16 -15.31 2.46
C MET A 205 -0.71 -15.93 3.75
N ASN A 206 -1.75 -15.34 4.34
CA ASN A 206 -2.35 -15.85 5.57
C ASN A 206 -3.61 -16.67 5.26
N SER A 207 -3.55 -17.98 5.49
CA SER A 207 -4.70 -18.89 5.33
C SER A 207 -5.83 -18.64 6.34
N ASP A 208 -5.52 -17.97 7.45
CA ASP A 208 -6.52 -17.61 8.45
C ASP A 208 -7.34 -16.37 8.03
N SER A 209 -6.82 -15.58 7.07
CA SER A 209 -7.47 -14.36 6.56
C SER A 209 -8.88 -14.67 6.07
N GLU A 210 -9.83 -13.87 6.50
CA GLU A 210 -11.24 -14.00 6.14
C GLU A 210 -11.44 -13.70 4.67
N SER A 211 -10.84 -12.61 4.18
CA SER A 211 -11.00 -12.19 2.80
C SER A 211 -9.79 -11.43 2.30
N CYS A 212 -9.55 -11.56 1.00
CA CYS A 212 -8.47 -10.88 0.32
C CYS A 212 -8.87 -10.45 -1.07
N GLN A 213 -8.79 -9.15 -1.33
CA GLN A 213 -9.02 -8.55 -2.63
C GLN A 213 -7.69 -8.04 -3.21
N GLN A 214 -7.38 -8.44 -4.44
CA GLN A 214 -6.16 -8.05 -5.13
C GLN A 214 -6.47 -7.57 -6.55
N THR A 215 -6.13 -6.32 -6.86
CA THR A 215 -6.39 -5.71 -8.16
C THR A 215 -5.08 -5.31 -8.83
N CYS A 216 -4.85 -5.77 -10.05
CA CYS A 216 -3.77 -5.37 -10.94
C CYS A 216 -4.36 -4.68 -12.18
N ALA A 217 -4.30 -3.35 -12.22
CA ALA A 217 -4.99 -2.56 -13.23
C ALA A 217 -4.31 -2.62 -14.62
N GLN A 218 -2.99 -2.45 -14.68
CA GLN A 218 -2.24 -2.38 -15.95
C GLN A 218 -1.58 -3.69 -16.38
N GLY A 219 -1.75 -4.77 -15.60
CA GLY A 219 -1.31 -6.11 -15.97
C GLY A 219 0.15 -6.42 -15.61
N ALA A 220 0.65 -7.53 -16.14
CA ALA A 220 1.99 -8.06 -15.88
C ALA A 220 2.32 -8.28 -14.40
N CYS A 221 1.29 -8.48 -13.56
CA CYS A 221 1.48 -8.77 -12.15
C CYS A 221 1.63 -10.27 -11.89
N ASP A 222 2.30 -10.58 -10.79
CA ASP A 222 2.20 -11.88 -10.13
C ASP A 222 1.20 -11.76 -8.97
N ILE A 223 0.21 -12.65 -8.94
CA ILE A 223 -0.86 -12.59 -7.95
C ILE A 223 -0.96 -13.95 -7.26
N LYS A 224 -0.86 -13.94 -5.93
CA LYS A 224 -1.01 -15.14 -5.10
C LYS A 224 -1.92 -14.84 -3.91
N CYS A 225 -2.93 -15.69 -3.73
CA CYS A 225 -3.86 -15.61 -2.62
C CYS A 225 -4.06 -16.96 -1.94
N THR A 226 -4.00 -16.96 -0.60
CA THR A 226 -4.28 -18.15 0.23
C THR A 226 -5.35 -17.92 1.29
N ALA A 227 -6.02 -16.76 1.29
CA ALA A 227 -7.11 -16.46 2.22
C ALA A 227 -8.31 -17.39 2.02
N LYS A 228 -9.26 -17.38 2.95
CA LYS A 228 -10.52 -18.13 2.80
C LYS A 228 -11.29 -17.64 1.58
N GLU A 229 -11.57 -16.35 1.52
CA GLU A 229 -12.21 -15.74 0.35
C GLU A 229 -11.18 -14.95 -0.46
N CYS A 230 -10.86 -15.44 -1.66
CA CYS A 230 -9.90 -14.79 -2.54
C CYS A 230 -10.60 -14.19 -3.75
N LYS A 231 -10.51 -12.87 -3.92
CA LYS A 231 -10.96 -12.17 -5.11
C LYS A 231 -9.78 -11.45 -5.76
N SER A 232 -9.40 -11.89 -6.95
CA SER A 232 -8.24 -11.34 -7.63
C SER A 232 -8.59 -10.95 -9.07
N GLU A 233 -8.07 -9.80 -9.51
CA GLU A 233 -8.36 -9.23 -10.82
C GLU A 233 -7.06 -8.77 -11.52
N CYS A 234 -6.80 -9.28 -12.72
CA CYS A 234 -5.73 -8.86 -13.62
C CYS A 234 -6.33 -8.19 -14.85
N LEU A 235 -6.57 -6.89 -14.76
CA LEU A 235 -7.36 -6.12 -15.73
C LEU A 235 -6.55 -5.72 -16.97
N GLY A 236 -5.25 -5.49 -16.85
CA GLY A 236 -4.39 -5.20 -18.02
C GLY A 236 -3.91 -6.46 -18.76
N GLY A 237 -4.19 -7.63 -18.20
CA GLY A 237 -3.75 -8.92 -18.74
C GLY A 237 -2.26 -9.20 -18.56
N ASN A 238 -1.77 -10.22 -19.27
CA ASN A 238 -0.35 -10.65 -19.24
C ASN A 238 0.16 -11.06 -17.85
N CYS A 239 -0.71 -11.36 -16.89
CA CYS A 239 -0.29 -11.89 -15.60
C CYS A 239 0.25 -13.31 -15.78
N ALA A 240 1.55 -13.47 -15.58
CA ALA A 240 2.25 -14.71 -15.85
C ALA A 240 2.00 -15.74 -14.76
N ASN A 241 1.85 -15.32 -13.50
CA ASN A 241 1.49 -16.17 -12.37
C ASN A 241 0.25 -15.64 -11.68
N PHE A 242 -0.83 -16.42 -11.71
CA PHE A 242 -2.08 -16.04 -11.10
C PHE A 242 -2.65 -17.23 -10.32
N ASN A 243 -2.31 -17.31 -9.04
CA ASN A 243 -2.52 -18.49 -8.20
C ASN A 243 -3.48 -18.20 -7.04
N CYS A 244 -4.46 -19.09 -6.87
CA CYS A 244 -5.35 -19.09 -5.72
C CYS A 244 -5.37 -20.47 -5.09
N THR A 245 -4.99 -20.55 -3.81
CA THR A 245 -4.86 -21.83 -3.09
C THR A 245 -5.45 -21.71 -1.70
N THR A 246 -6.62 -22.31 -1.48
CA THR A 246 -7.33 -22.31 -0.20
C THR A 246 -7.90 -23.71 0.07
N ASP A 247 -7.84 -24.18 1.32
CA ASP A 247 -8.25 -25.55 1.64
C ASP A 247 -9.77 -25.70 1.81
N GLN A 248 -10.47 -24.64 2.21
CA GLN A 248 -11.91 -24.69 2.53
C GLN A 248 -12.72 -23.50 1.99
N GLY A 249 -12.06 -22.57 1.31
CA GLY A 249 -12.67 -21.33 0.85
C GLY A 249 -12.88 -21.28 -0.66
N ASP A 250 -13.26 -20.09 -1.13
CA ASP A 250 -13.63 -19.85 -2.51
C ASP A 250 -12.65 -18.88 -3.19
N CYS A 251 -12.45 -19.12 -4.49
CA CYS A 251 -11.51 -18.37 -5.31
C CYS A 251 -12.24 -17.79 -6.54
N SER A 252 -12.15 -16.48 -6.71
CA SER A 252 -12.58 -15.76 -7.91
C SER A 252 -11.38 -15.09 -8.57
N GLN A 253 -11.05 -15.53 -9.78
CA GLN A 253 -9.95 -15.01 -10.58
C GLN A 253 -10.47 -14.46 -11.90
N VAL A 254 -10.26 -13.15 -12.14
CA VAL A 254 -10.62 -12.50 -13.40
C VAL A 254 -9.35 -12.03 -14.10
N CYS A 255 -9.15 -12.47 -15.33
CA CYS A 255 -8.12 -11.96 -16.21
C CYS A 255 -8.75 -11.34 -17.46
N GLU A 256 -8.16 -10.24 -17.93
CA GLU A 256 -8.58 -9.66 -19.19
C GLU A 256 -8.11 -10.48 -20.40
N LYS A 257 -6.80 -10.69 -20.55
CA LYS A 257 -6.20 -11.45 -21.66
C LYS A 257 -4.80 -11.94 -21.33
N ASN A 258 -4.30 -12.92 -22.11
CA ASN A 258 -2.90 -13.35 -22.08
C ASN A 258 -2.40 -13.82 -20.70
N CYS A 259 -3.27 -14.26 -19.80
CA CYS A 259 -2.82 -14.84 -18.54
C CYS A 259 -2.42 -16.30 -18.75
N THR A 260 -1.12 -16.58 -18.66
CA THR A 260 -0.55 -17.86 -19.10
C THR A 260 -0.53 -18.95 -18.05
N ASN A 261 -0.86 -18.64 -16.79
CA ASN A 261 -0.88 -19.60 -15.69
C ASN A 261 -1.88 -19.16 -14.61
N MET A 262 -3.18 -19.28 -14.91
CA MET A 262 -4.24 -19.07 -13.93
C MET A 262 -4.54 -20.39 -13.22
N ARG A 263 -4.06 -20.58 -11.99
CA ARG A 263 -4.27 -21.80 -11.21
C ARG A 263 -5.20 -21.56 -10.04
N CYS A 264 -6.13 -22.49 -9.85
CA CYS A 264 -7.06 -22.48 -8.73
C CYS A 264 -7.12 -23.85 -8.07
N LYS A 265 -6.87 -23.86 -6.75
CA LYS A 265 -7.08 -25.00 -5.85
C LYS A 265 -7.88 -24.50 -4.66
N ALA A 266 -9.19 -24.69 -4.70
CA ALA A 266 -10.14 -24.16 -3.73
C ALA A 266 -11.35 -25.07 -3.64
N LYS A 267 -12.21 -24.90 -2.64
CA LYS A 267 -13.48 -25.62 -2.61
C LYS A 267 -14.29 -25.27 -3.87
N GLU A 268 -14.48 -23.98 -4.10
CA GLU A 268 -15.07 -23.47 -5.34
C GLU A 268 -14.10 -22.54 -6.07
N CYS A 269 -13.91 -22.81 -7.37
CA CYS A 269 -13.07 -22.04 -8.26
C CYS A 269 -13.92 -21.37 -9.33
N GLN A 270 -13.82 -20.05 -9.44
CA GLN A 270 -14.40 -19.26 -10.52
C GLN A 270 -13.28 -18.54 -11.28
N GLN A 271 -13.05 -18.94 -12.53
CA GLN A 271 -12.01 -18.38 -13.38
C GLN A 271 -12.65 -17.78 -14.63
N THR A 272 -12.35 -16.50 -14.90
CA THR A 272 -12.87 -15.81 -16.08
C THR A 272 -11.74 -15.16 -16.87
N CYS A 273 -11.65 -15.45 -18.16
CA CYS A 273 -10.77 -14.79 -19.12
C CYS A 273 -11.60 -14.05 -20.17
N THR A 274 -11.69 -12.72 -20.08
CA THR A 274 -12.72 -11.97 -20.81
C THR A 274 -12.42 -11.78 -22.30
N LYS A 275 -11.17 -11.57 -22.69
CA LYS A 275 -10.74 -11.30 -24.08
C LYS A 275 -9.91 -12.42 -24.72
N GLY A 276 -9.64 -13.51 -23.99
CA GLY A 276 -9.02 -14.72 -24.54
C GLY A 276 -7.51 -14.87 -24.32
N HIS A 277 -6.94 -15.92 -24.92
CA HIS A 277 -5.51 -16.27 -24.81
C HIS A 277 -5.05 -16.58 -23.37
N CYS A 278 -5.95 -17.08 -22.53
CA CYS A 278 -5.60 -17.49 -21.17
C CYS A 278 -5.40 -19.00 -21.07
N LYS A 279 -4.58 -19.42 -20.10
CA LYS A 279 -4.49 -20.81 -19.66
C LYS A 279 -5.02 -20.90 -18.24
N MET A 280 -6.19 -21.52 -18.11
CA MET A 280 -6.90 -21.68 -16.85
C MET A 280 -6.82 -23.13 -16.42
N HIS A 281 -6.40 -23.34 -15.18
CA HIS A 281 -6.21 -24.63 -14.55
C HIS A 281 -7.00 -24.66 -13.23
N CYS A 282 -7.96 -25.57 -13.16
CA CYS A 282 -8.60 -25.99 -11.92
C CYS A 282 -7.94 -27.29 -11.44
N GLU A 283 -7.33 -27.24 -10.27
CA GLU A 283 -6.49 -28.31 -9.73
C GLU A 283 -7.32 -29.39 -9.00
N THR A 284 -6.70 -30.56 -8.81
CA THR A 284 -7.29 -31.65 -8.03
C THR A 284 -7.54 -31.23 -6.58
N GLY A 285 -8.62 -31.77 -6.01
CA GLY A 285 -9.10 -31.40 -4.68
C GLY A 285 -10.12 -30.27 -4.66
N SER A 286 -10.42 -29.64 -5.81
CA SER A 286 -11.51 -28.67 -5.93
C SER A 286 -12.86 -29.36 -6.13
N ASP A 287 -13.91 -28.91 -5.44
CA ASP A 287 -15.23 -29.53 -5.53
C ASP A 287 -15.98 -29.09 -6.79
N MET A 288 -15.91 -27.78 -7.09
CA MET A 288 -16.59 -27.17 -8.22
C MET A 288 -15.69 -26.14 -8.91
N CYS A 289 -15.61 -26.24 -10.23
CA CYS A 289 -14.86 -25.31 -11.06
C CYS A 289 -15.72 -24.75 -12.17
N VAL A 290 -15.86 -23.42 -12.19
CA VAL A 290 -16.54 -22.66 -13.24
C VAL A 290 -15.48 -21.86 -14.00
N MET A 291 -15.36 -22.13 -15.30
CA MET A 291 -14.34 -21.53 -16.16
C MET A 291 -15.02 -20.88 -17.36
N SER A 292 -14.82 -19.58 -17.56
CA SER A 292 -15.43 -18.83 -18.66
C SER A 292 -14.39 -18.13 -19.52
N CYS A 293 -14.45 -18.37 -20.83
CA CYS A 293 -13.62 -17.72 -21.84
C CYS A 293 -14.46 -17.22 -23.02
N PRO A 294 -15.20 -16.10 -22.86
CA PRO A 294 -15.99 -15.52 -23.93
C PRO A 294 -15.14 -14.99 -25.10
N GLY A 295 -13.87 -14.61 -24.86
CA GLY A 295 -12.96 -14.13 -25.92
C GLY A 295 -12.34 -15.24 -26.79
N GLY A 296 -12.48 -16.51 -26.41
CA GLY A 296 -11.91 -17.64 -27.13
C GLY A 296 -10.39 -17.82 -26.97
N ASN A 297 -9.83 -18.80 -27.68
CA ASN A 297 -8.39 -19.11 -27.66
C ASN A 297 -7.84 -19.41 -26.26
N CYS A 298 -8.63 -20.07 -25.40
CA CYS A 298 -8.20 -20.42 -24.05
C CYS A 298 -7.90 -21.91 -23.91
N LEU A 299 -6.99 -22.24 -23.00
CA LEU A 299 -6.91 -23.58 -22.42
C LEU A 299 -7.80 -23.61 -21.15
N LEU A 300 -8.74 -24.54 -21.11
CA LEU A 300 -9.68 -24.80 -20.02
C LEU A 300 -9.42 -26.19 -19.43
N ASP A 301 -8.40 -26.29 -18.59
CA ASP A 301 -7.97 -27.53 -17.94
C ASP A 301 -8.64 -27.71 -16.57
N CYS A 302 -9.49 -28.73 -16.44
CA CYS A 302 -10.29 -28.93 -15.23
C CYS A 302 -10.11 -30.32 -14.62
N ASN A 303 -9.46 -30.38 -13.46
CA ASN A 303 -9.20 -31.60 -12.70
C ASN A 303 -9.96 -31.63 -11.35
N GLY A 304 -10.87 -30.68 -11.13
CA GLY A 304 -11.81 -30.69 -10.01
C GLY A 304 -12.87 -31.78 -10.17
N SER A 305 -13.63 -32.03 -9.11
CA SER A 305 -14.68 -33.07 -9.10
C SER A 305 -15.80 -32.75 -10.11
N LYS A 306 -16.19 -31.48 -10.21
CA LYS A 306 -17.21 -30.98 -11.15
C LYS A 306 -16.69 -29.77 -11.89
N CYS A 307 -16.98 -29.73 -13.19
CA CYS A 307 -16.53 -28.69 -14.09
C CYS A 307 -17.71 -28.08 -14.85
N LYS A 308 -17.71 -26.76 -15.01
CA LYS A 308 -18.53 -26.04 -15.98
C LYS A 308 -17.63 -25.14 -16.79
N ARG A 309 -17.45 -25.50 -18.06
CA ARG A 309 -16.65 -24.74 -19.02
C ARG A 309 -17.54 -24.01 -20.02
N ASP A 310 -17.26 -22.72 -20.24
CA ASP A 310 -17.96 -21.89 -21.22
C ASP A 310 -16.97 -21.23 -22.18
N CYS A 311 -17.04 -21.56 -23.46
CA CYS A 311 -16.20 -21.01 -24.52
C CYS A 311 -17.04 -20.45 -25.68
N LYS A 312 -17.62 -19.26 -25.51
CA LYS A 312 -18.44 -18.63 -26.55
C LYS A 312 -17.63 -18.08 -27.72
N GLY A 313 -16.39 -17.67 -27.48
CA GLY A 313 -15.51 -17.07 -28.51
C GLY A 313 -14.90 -18.06 -29.48
N GLY A 314 -15.04 -19.37 -29.23
CA GLY A 314 -14.44 -20.44 -30.03
C GLY A 314 -12.95 -20.65 -29.78
N HIS A 315 -12.39 -21.68 -30.42
CA HIS A 315 -10.97 -22.03 -30.35
C HIS A 315 -10.44 -22.29 -28.92
N CYS A 316 -11.28 -22.75 -28.00
CA CYS A 316 -10.80 -23.24 -26.71
C CYS A 316 -10.38 -24.70 -26.80
N GLU A 317 -9.34 -25.02 -26.04
CA GLU A 317 -8.94 -26.39 -25.76
C GLU A 317 -9.46 -26.77 -24.37
N GLU A 318 -10.25 -27.84 -24.30
CA GLU A 318 -10.85 -28.33 -23.06
C GLU A 318 -10.16 -29.65 -22.66
N THR A 319 -9.45 -29.65 -21.53
CA THR A 319 -8.69 -30.81 -21.01
C THR A 319 -9.04 -31.13 -19.55
N GLY A 320 -8.48 -32.21 -19.02
CA GLY A 320 -8.60 -32.60 -17.61
C GLY A 320 -9.60 -33.73 -17.33
N THR A 321 -9.63 -34.19 -16.09
CA THR A 321 -10.40 -35.40 -15.69
C THR A 321 -11.75 -35.11 -15.03
N GLY A 322 -12.10 -33.85 -14.82
CA GLY A 322 -13.32 -33.49 -14.10
C GLY A 322 -14.62 -33.74 -14.87
N VAL A 323 -15.71 -33.94 -14.13
CA VAL A 323 -17.03 -34.27 -14.71
C VAL A 323 -17.78 -32.99 -15.10
N GLU A 324 -18.17 -32.87 -16.36
CA GLU A 324 -18.97 -31.74 -16.85
C GLU A 324 -20.38 -31.70 -16.23
N VAL A 325 -20.79 -30.52 -15.76
CA VAL A 325 -22.14 -30.26 -15.24
C VAL A 325 -22.83 -29.17 -16.06
N LYS A 326 -24.07 -29.44 -16.48
CA LYS A 326 -24.82 -28.54 -17.37
C LYS A 326 -25.30 -27.26 -16.68
N ASP A 327 -25.63 -27.36 -15.39
CA ASP A 327 -25.92 -26.21 -14.52
C ASP A 327 -25.59 -26.59 -13.07
N PRO A 328 -24.51 -26.04 -12.49
CA PRO A 328 -24.35 -26.10 -11.04
C PRO A 328 -25.56 -25.39 -10.45
N LYS A 329 -26.33 -26.08 -9.61
CA LYS A 329 -27.36 -25.40 -8.80
C LYS A 329 -26.66 -24.26 -8.08
N ALA A 330 -27.04 -23.04 -8.39
CA ALA A 330 -26.65 -21.89 -7.60
C ALA A 330 -27.22 -22.12 -6.20
N ASP A 331 -26.38 -22.53 -5.27
CA ASP A 331 -26.73 -22.40 -3.86
C ASP A 331 -26.83 -20.89 -3.61
N ALA A 332 -27.99 -20.47 -3.14
CA ALA A 332 -28.41 -19.08 -3.17
C ALA A 332 -27.57 -18.22 -2.22
N LYS A 333 -26.40 -17.76 -2.69
CA LYS A 333 -25.65 -16.64 -2.13
C LYS A 333 -25.11 -15.76 -3.26
N GLY A 334 -25.95 -14.82 -3.70
CA GLY A 334 -25.50 -13.56 -4.29
C GLY A 334 -25.19 -13.54 -5.78
N LEU A 335 -26.22 -13.68 -6.63
CA LEU A 335 -26.15 -13.28 -8.04
C LEU A 335 -26.88 -11.95 -8.24
N VAL A 336 -26.14 -10.86 -8.44
CA VAL A 336 -26.53 -9.81 -9.39
C VAL A 336 -25.25 -9.23 -10.03
N VAL A 337 -24.79 -9.87 -11.10
CA VAL A 337 -23.88 -9.22 -12.06
C VAL A 337 -24.75 -8.33 -12.95
N THR A 338 -24.98 -7.08 -12.53
CA THR A 338 -25.53 -6.06 -13.42
C THR A 338 -24.37 -5.38 -14.15
N TYR A 339 -24.30 -5.62 -15.45
CA TYR A 339 -23.39 -5.03 -16.43
C TYR A 339 -23.69 -3.53 -16.69
N LEU A 340 -23.82 -2.70 -15.65
CA LEU A 340 -24.32 -1.32 -15.78
C LEU A 340 -23.57 -0.28 -14.94
N SER A 341 -22.25 -0.44 -14.79
CA SER A 341 -21.39 0.55 -14.11
C SER A 341 -20.19 1.03 -14.95
N PHE A 342 -20.14 0.74 -16.25
CA PHE A 342 -19.09 1.24 -17.17
C PHE A 342 -19.32 2.67 -17.69
N LEU A 343 -20.09 3.49 -16.96
CA LEU A 343 -20.22 4.91 -17.22
C LEU A 343 -20.27 5.66 -15.89
N LEU A 344 -19.11 5.89 -15.30
CA LEU A 344 -18.70 7.19 -14.74
C LEU A 344 -17.18 7.13 -14.45
N PRO A 345 -16.39 8.02 -15.07
CA PRO A 345 -14.94 7.94 -15.07
C PRO A 345 -14.33 8.51 -13.79
N VAL A 346 -13.12 8.02 -13.52
CA VAL A 346 -11.95 8.76 -13.04
C VAL A 346 -12.03 10.28 -13.34
N MET A 347 -12.77 11.02 -12.51
CA MET A 347 -12.82 12.49 -12.51
C MET A 347 -12.98 12.95 -11.06
N SER A 348 -11.96 12.72 -10.24
CA SER A 348 -11.80 13.40 -8.94
C SER A 348 -10.33 13.54 -8.56
N ALA A 349 -9.48 13.88 -9.53
CA ALA A 349 -8.07 14.23 -9.29
C ALA A 349 -7.58 15.41 -10.16
N TYR A 350 -8.47 16.13 -10.85
CA TYR A 350 -8.14 17.29 -11.70
C TYR A 350 -9.07 18.48 -11.45
N VAL A 351 -9.33 18.81 -10.19
CA VAL A 351 -9.84 20.15 -9.81
C VAL A 351 -9.23 20.47 -8.46
N LEU A 352 -8.00 21.00 -8.44
CA LEU A 352 -7.42 21.89 -7.42
C LEU A 352 -5.94 22.18 -7.79
N SER A 353 -5.73 22.74 -8.98
CA SER A 353 -4.54 23.53 -9.29
C SER A 353 -4.97 24.75 -10.11
N GLY A 354 -5.80 25.56 -9.45
CA GLY A 354 -6.05 26.94 -9.83
C GLY A 354 -5.41 27.85 -8.79
N HIS A 355 -4.07 27.92 -8.82
CA HIS A 355 -3.22 29.06 -8.48
C HIS A 355 -1.77 28.73 -8.83
#